data_AF-B0BIJ6-F1
#
_entry.id   AF-B0BIJ6-F1
#
_cell.length_a   1.000
_cell.length_b   1.000
_cell.length_c   1.000
_cell.angle_alpha   90.00
_cell.angle_beta   90.00
_cell.angle_gamma   90.00
#
_symmetry.space_group_name_H-M   'P 1'
#
loop_
_entity.id
_entity.type
_entity.pdbx_description
1 polymer ?
#
loop_
_entity_poly.entity_id
_entity_poly.type
_entity_poly.pdbx_seq_one_letter_code
_entity_poly.pdbx_strand_id
1 'polypeptide(L)'
;MTKKAHSPNDSPHGWWIASYIERYVPDGVKLTDDDRCLAWENTILLRAPDRESAYLKALENGKGGEDKVSGRKGPGLWKFEGLTSLLPIYDEIEDGAELMWTEHRNKKVKSITARVKKKHELECFQDD
;
A
#
# COMPACT_ATOMS: atom_id res chain seq x y z
N MET A 1 29.52 1.07 11.68
CA MET A 1 28.34 1.82 12.14
C MET A 1 27.28 0.81 12.55
N THR A 2 26.85 0.81 13.80
CA THR A 2 25.81 -0.10 14.29
C THR A 2 24.46 0.47 13.85
N LYS A 3 23.71 -0.25 12.99
CA LYS A 3 22.34 0.14 12.64
C LYS A 3 21.51 0.13 13.93
N LYS A 4 21.07 1.31 14.36
CA LYS A 4 20.16 1.47 15.49
C LYS A 4 18.83 0.82 15.09
N ALA A 5 18.21 0.07 15.99
CA ALA A 5 16.89 -0.50 15.71
C ALA A 5 15.91 0.65 15.45
N HIS A 6 15.29 0.63 14.28
CA HIS A 6 14.29 1.61 13.90
C HIS A 6 13.06 1.47 14.80
N SER A 7 12.67 2.56 15.45
CA SER A 7 11.43 2.63 16.21
C SER A 7 10.28 2.75 15.22
N PRO A 8 9.28 1.85 15.23
CA PRO A 8 8.11 1.95 14.34
C PRO A 8 7.25 3.20 14.59
N ASN A 9 7.55 3.97 15.65
CA ASN A 9 6.84 5.19 16.00
C ASN A 9 7.52 6.47 15.51
N ASP A 10 8.77 6.40 15.03
CA ASP A 10 9.56 7.58 14.69
C ASP A 10 9.76 7.67 13.18
N SER A 11 9.19 8.71 12.56
CA SER A 11 9.52 9.13 11.19
C SER A 11 10.40 10.38 11.28
N PRO A 12 11.75 10.27 11.19
CA PRO A 12 12.66 11.39 11.43
C PRO A 12 12.45 12.59 10.49
N HIS A 13 11.96 12.32 9.28
CA HIS A 13 11.71 13.33 8.25
C HIS A 13 10.20 13.63 8.04
N GLY A 14 9.33 13.01 8.85
CA GLY A 14 7.87 13.17 8.77
C GLY A 14 7.23 12.54 7.53
N TRP A 15 7.93 11.59 6.89
CA TRP A 15 7.44 10.81 5.76
C TRP A 15 6.90 9.45 6.20
N TRP A 16 5.79 9.07 5.59
CA TRP A 16 5.05 7.85 5.88
C TRP A 16 4.60 7.22 4.58
N ILE A 17 4.49 5.91 4.55
CA ILE A 17 3.87 5.18 3.45
C ILE A 17 2.66 4.43 3.98
N ALA A 18 1.54 4.55 3.28
CA ALA A 18 0.29 3.90 3.66
C ALA A 18 -0.21 3.06 2.49
N SER A 19 -0.74 1.88 2.80
CA SER A 19 -1.44 1.04 1.82
C SER A 19 -2.89 0.86 2.25
N TYR A 20 -3.82 0.84 1.29
CA TYR A 20 -5.24 0.72 1.54
C TYR A 20 -5.99 0.02 0.42
N ILE A 21 -7.14 -0.57 0.76
CA ILE A 21 -7.98 -1.30 -0.19
C ILE A 21 -9.15 -0.45 -0.65
N GLU A 22 -9.34 -0.42 -1.97
CA GLU A 22 -10.56 0.02 -2.64
C GLU A 22 -11.21 -1.15 -3.35
N ARG A 23 -12.50 -1.36 -3.14
CA ARG A 23 -13.28 -2.42 -3.78
C ARG A 23 -14.31 -1.83 -4.72
N TYR A 24 -14.38 -2.36 -5.94
CA TYR A 24 -15.37 -1.92 -6.92
C TYR A 24 -16.74 -2.56 -6.64
N VAL A 25 -17.77 -1.72 -6.59
CA VAL A 25 -19.18 -2.12 -6.43
C VAL A 25 -19.96 -1.67 -7.65
N PRO A 26 -20.41 -2.59 -8.52
CA PRO A 26 -21.25 -2.24 -9.66
C PRO A 26 -22.60 -1.66 -9.22
N ASP A 27 -23.15 -0.72 -9.97
CA ASP A 27 -24.46 -0.13 -9.68
C ASP A 27 -25.57 -1.20 -9.63
N GLY A 28 -26.44 -1.11 -8.63
CA GLY A 28 -27.58 -2.02 -8.45
C GLY A 28 -27.23 -3.43 -7.98
N VAL A 29 -25.94 -3.73 -7.75
CA VAL A 29 -25.47 -5.03 -7.25
C VAL A 29 -25.20 -4.95 -5.75
N LYS A 30 -25.81 -5.85 -4.98
CA LYS A 30 -25.47 -6.06 -3.57
C LYS A 30 -24.58 -7.29 -3.45
N LEU A 31 -23.30 -7.06 -3.15
CA LEU A 31 -22.34 -8.13 -2.88
C LEU A 31 -22.49 -8.65 -1.45
N THR A 32 -22.17 -9.93 -1.28
CA THR A 32 -22.04 -10.65 -0.01
C THR A 32 -20.56 -10.98 0.25
N ASP A 33 -20.24 -11.46 1.45
CA ASP A 33 -18.86 -11.76 1.85
C ASP A 33 -18.24 -12.91 1.04
N ASP A 34 -19.07 -13.79 0.47
CA ASP A 34 -18.64 -14.93 -0.35
C ASP A 34 -18.50 -14.59 -1.85
N ASP A 35 -18.92 -13.39 -2.28
CA ASP A 35 -18.83 -12.98 -3.68
C ASP A 35 -17.41 -12.63 -4.11
N ARG A 36 -17.07 -12.99 -5.35
CA ARG A 36 -15.82 -12.52 -5.97
C ARG A 36 -15.96 -11.05 -6.34
N CYS A 37 -14.97 -10.24 -5.96
CA CYS A 37 -14.94 -8.82 -6.28
C CYS A 37 -13.63 -8.41 -6.97
N LEU A 38 -13.66 -7.23 -7.58
CA LEU A 38 -12.47 -6.51 -8.01
C LEU A 38 -12.06 -5.56 -6.89
N ALA A 39 -10.78 -5.57 -6.52
CA ALA A 39 -10.21 -4.65 -5.56
C ALA A 39 -8.83 -4.20 -6.01
N TRP A 40 -8.44 -3.01 -5.58
CA TRP A 40 -7.10 -2.47 -5.69
C TRP A 40 -6.53 -2.27 -4.28
N GLU A 41 -5.24 -2.58 -4.14
CA GLU A 41 -4.46 -2.13 -3.01
C GLU A 41 -3.58 -0.98 -3.46
N ASN A 42 -3.96 0.23 -3.06
CA ASN A 42 -3.23 1.45 -3.39
C ASN A 42 -2.16 1.67 -2.32
N THR A 43 -0.98 2.14 -2.73
CA THR A 43 0.10 2.53 -1.81
C THR A 43 0.51 3.97 -2.09
N ILE A 44 0.49 4.81 -1.06
CA ILE A 44 0.69 6.26 -1.16
C ILE A 44 1.78 6.76 -0.20
N LEU A 45 2.50 7.79 -0.65
CA LEU A 45 3.45 8.55 0.17
C LEU A 45 2.73 9.72 0.85
N LEU A 46 2.94 9.89 2.15
CA LEU A 46 2.30 10.91 2.97
C LEU A 46 3.32 11.67 3.81
N ARG A 47 3.11 12.98 3.96
CA ARG A 47 3.81 13.79 4.95
C ARG A 47 2.90 14.11 6.14
N ALA A 48 3.37 13.81 7.35
CA ALA A 48 2.66 14.07 8.60
C ALA A 48 3.65 14.18 9.78
N PRO A 49 3.33 15.00 10.80
CA PRO A 49 4.24 15.23 11.93
C PRO A 49 4.38 14.03 12.87
N ASP A 50 3.39 13.13 12.90
CA ASP A 50 3.35 11.95 13.76
C ASP A 50 2.45 10.87 13.16
N ARG A 51 2.45 9.69 13.78
CA ARG A 51 1.72 8.50 13.29
C ARG A 51 0.19 8.68 13.29
N GLU A 52 -0.37 9.42 14.25
CA GLU A 52 -1.82 9.60 14.36
C GLU A 52 -2.29 10.52 13.24
N SER A 53 -1.55 11.61 13.02
CA SER A 53 -1.74 12.50 11.89
C SER A 53 -1.58 11.78 10.54
N ALA A 54 -0.59 10.88 10.42
CA ALA A 54 -0.39 10.07 9.23
C ALA A 54 -1.56 9.11 8.98
N TYR A 55 -2.06 8.45 10.03
CA TYR A 55 -3.20 7.55 9.98
C TYR A 55 -4.48 8.28 9.53
N LEU A 56 -4.81 9.42 10.16
CA LEU A 56 -5.97 10.22 9.80
C LEU A 56 -5.89 10.70 8.35
N LYS A 57 -4.71 11.15 7.92
CA LYS A 57 -4.46 11.58 6.53
C LYS A 57 -4.60 10.44 5.53
N ALA A 58 -4.15 9.24 5.88
CA ALA A 58 -4.30 8.05 5.05
C ALA A 58 -5.79 7.65 4.90
N LEU A 59 -6.56 7.70 5.99
CA LEU A 59 -8.01 7.48 5.95
C LEU A 59 -8.73 8.50 5.07
N GLU A 60 -8.35 9.78 5.15
CA GLU A 60 -8.91 10.84 4.32
C GLU A 60 -8.61 10.61 2.83
N ASN A 61 -7.37 10.23 2.49
CA ASN A 61 -7.00 9.91 1.10
C ASN A 61 -7.81 8.73 0.55
N GLY A 62 -7.91 7.63 1.31
CA GLY A 62 -8.66 6.46 0.87
C GLY A 62 -10.16 6.73 0.71
N LYS A 63 -10.77 7.48 1.62
CA LYS A 63 -12.19 7.89 1.50
C LYS A 63 -12.43 8.90 0.39
N GLY A 64 -11.46 9.78 0.13
CA GLY A 64 -11.52 10.75 -0.96
C GLY A 64 -11.52 10.10 -2.35
N GLY A 65 -11.09 8.83 -2.46
CA GLY A 65 -11.16 8.03 -3.69
C GLY A 65 -12.50 7.31 -3.90
N GLU A 66 -13.48 7.45 -3.01
CA GLU A 66 -14.83 6.87 -3.17
C GLU A 66 -15.65 7.60 -4.23
N ASP A 67 -15.20 7.52 -5.48
CA ASP A 67 -15.84 8.15 -6.62
C ASP A 67 -16.69 7.17 -7.42
N LYS A 68 -17.81 7.69 -7.96
CA LYS A 68 -18.54 7.00 -9.01
C LYS A 68 -17.71 7.01 -10.27
N VAL A 69 -17.46 5.83 -10.82
CA VAL A 69 -16.69 5.66 -12.05
C VAL A 69 -17.57 5.03 -13.12
N SER A 70 -17.45 5.54 -14.34
CA SER A 70 -17.96 4.90 -15.55
C SER A 70 -16.77 4.54 -16.44
N GLY A 71 -16.31 3.30 -16.31
CA GLY A 71 -15.13 2.81 -17.01
C GLY A 71 -15.41 1.59 -17.88
N ARG A 72 -14.36 0.92 -18.37
CA ARG A 72 -14.46 -0.34 -19.13
C ARG A 72 -15.26 -1.45 -18.42
N LYS A 73 -15.50 -1.30 -17.10
CA LYS A 73 -16.24 -2.26 -16.25
C LYS A 73 -17.69 -1.86 -16.00
N GLY A 74 -18.19 -0.82 -16.67
CA GLY A 74 -19.54 -0.28 -16.47
C GLY A 74 -19.58 0.78 -15.35
N PRO A 75 -20.78 1.27 -15.01
CA PRO A 75 -20.99 2.19 -13.91
C PRO A 75 -20.95 1.48 -12.56
N GLY A 76 -20.32 2.13 -11.59
CA GLY A 76 -20.26 1.69 -10.20
C GLY A 76 -19.51 2.69 -9.35
N LEU A 77 -19.11 2.27 -8.15
CA LEU A 77 -18.32 3.08 -7.23
C LEU A 77 -17.16 2.27 -6.65
N TRP A 78 -16.06 2.95 -6.37
CA TRP A 78 -15.01 2.41 -5.51
C TRP A 78 -15.39 2.67 -4.07
N LYS A 79 -15.29 1.63 -3.24
CA LYS A 79 -15.55 1.70 -1.81
C LYS A 79 -14.24 1.51 -1.08
N PHE A 80 -13.93 2.41 -0.15
CA PHE A 80 -12.80 2.28 0.74
C PHE A 80 -13.10 1.22 1.82
N GLU A 81 -12.25 0.21 1.91
CA GLU A 81 -12.41 -0.88 2.90
C GLU A 81 -11.55 -0.66 4.15
N GLY A 82 -10.47 0.10 4.05
CA GLY A 82 -9.56 0.35 5.15
C GLY A 82 -8.08 0.35 4.74
N LEU A 83 -7.23 0.69 5.71
CA LEU A 83 -5.77 0.61 5.56
C LEU A 83 -5.29 -0.82 5.79
N THR A 84 -4.36 -1.28 4.95
CA THR A 84 -3.64 -2.56 5.10
C THR A 84 -2.25 -2.37 5.68
N SER A 85 -1.67 -1.17 5.55
CA SER A 85 -0.34 -0.85 6.06
C SER A 85 -0.20 0.65 6.36
N LEU A 86 0.61 0.97 7.37
CA LEU A 86 1.10 2.32 7.65
C LEU A 86 2.48 2.20 8.27
N LEU A 87 3.52 2.67 7.57
CA LEU A 87 4.91 2.55 7.99
C LEU A 87 5.60 3.93 7.96
N PRO A 88 6.44 4.26 8.95
CA PRO A 88 7.33 5.41 8.87
C PRO A 88 8.42 5.16 7.81
N ILE A 89 8.81 6.23 7.11
CA ILE A 89 10.01 6.25 6.29
C ILE A 89 11.13 6.89 7.11
N TYR A 90 12.25 6.18 7.21
CA TYR A 90 13.38 6.59 8.06
C TYR A 90 14.39 7.45 7.33
N ASP A 91 14.55 7.21 6.04
CA ASP A 91 15.48 7.94 5.20
C ASP A 91 14.85 9.23 4.69
N GLU A 92 15.69 10.19 4.30
CA GLU A 92 15.24 11.32 3.50
C GLU A 92 14.85 10.82 2.10
N ILE A 93 13.89 11.49 1.44
CA ILE A 93 13.44 11.06 0.12
C ILE A 93 14.45 11.55 -0.92
N GLU A 94 15.31 10.63 -1.35
CA GLU A 94 16.34 10.83 -2.36
C GLU A 94 16.61 9.56 -3.18
N ASP A 95 17.51 9.65 -4.16
CA ASP A 95 17.94 8.48 -4.95
C ASP A 95 18.54 7.40 -4.04
N GLY A 96 18.01 6.18 -4.13
CA GLY A 96 18.44 5.06 -3.30
C GLY A 96 17.84 4.99 -1.89
N ALA A 97 16.96 5.91 -1.51
CA ALA A 97 16.30 5.90 -0.20
C ALA A 97 15.42 4.65 0.02
N GLU A 98 15.45 4.07 1.23
CA GLU A 98 14.58 2.96 1.61
C GLU A 98 13.17 3.46 1.97
N LEU A 99 12.18 3.15 1.13
CA LEU A 99 10.78 3.56 1.36
C LEU A 99 9.98 2.55 2.19
N MET A 100 10.33 1.26 2.13
CA MET A 100 9.63 0.16 2.80
C MET A 100 10.60 -0.95 3.13
N TRP A 101 10.35 -1.63 4.25
CA TRP A 101 10.99 -2.90 4.58
C TRP A 101 9.97 -3.91 5.08
N THR A 102 10.32 -5.20 5.06
CA THR A 102 9.51 -6.26 5.67
C THR A 102 10.42 -7.28 6.33
N GLU A 103 10.18 -7.56 7.61
CA GLU A 103 10.91 -8.61 8.32
C GLU A 103 10.26 -9.97 8.07
N HIS A 104 11.09 -10.95 7.70
CA HIS A 104 10.66 -12.34 7.51
C HIS A 104 11.28 -13.25 8.57
N ARG A 105 10.53 -13.53 9.64
CA ARG A 105 10.97 -14.43 10.72
C ARG A 105 10.74 -15.90 10.35
N ASN A 106 11.67 -16.77 10.78
CA ASN A 106 11.56 -18.23 10.68
C ASN A 106 11.28 -18.77 9.26
N LYS A 107 11.87 -18.18 8.22
CA LYS A 107 11.72 -18.65 6.84
C LYS A 107 12.91 -19.50 6.40
N LYS A 108 12.64 -20.53 5.60
CA LYS A 108 13.68 -21.30 4.91
C LYS A 108 14.39 -20.38 3.91
N VAL A 109 15.72 -20.45 3.83
CA VAL A 109 16.50 -19.66 2.85
C VAL A 109 15.96 -19.84 1.43
N LYS A 110 15.67 -21.09 1.02
CA LYS A 110 15.09 -21.38 -0.30
C LYS A 110 13.80 -20.61 -0.58
N SER A 111 12.97 -20.38 0.44
CA SER A 111 11.70 -19.65 0.30
C SER A 111 11.92 -18.16 0.11
N ILE A 112 12.98 -17.59 0.68
CA ILE A 112 13.32 -16.18 0.50
C ILE A 112 13.97 -15.99 -0.86
N THR A 113 14.94 -16.82 -1.23
CA THR A 113 15.63 -16.70 -2.52
C THR A 113 14.70 -16.97 -3.70
N ALA A 114 13.69 -17.82 -3.54
CA ALA A 114 12.67 -18.07 -4.57
C ALA A 114 11.75 -16.87 -4.85
N ARG A 115 11.75 -15.82 -4.01
CA ARG A 115 11.00 -14.59 -4.28
C ARG A 115 11.75 -13.63 -5.20
N VAL A 116 13.04 -13.87 -5.44
CA VAL A 116 13.84 -13.03 -6.33
C VAL A 116 13.40 -13.31 -7.77
N LYS A 117 12.85 -12.28 -8.42
CA LYS A 117 12.40 -12.31 -9.81
C LYS A 117 13.57 -12.10 -10.77
N LYS A 118 13.51 -12.72 -11.94
CA LYS A 118 14.35 -12.39 -13.09
C LYS A 118 13.90 -11.03 -13.67
N LYS A 119 14.79 -10.37 -14.43
CA LYS A 119 14.50 -9.05 -15.02
C LYS A 119 13.17 -8.99 -15.77
N HIS A 120 12.88 -9.96 -16.63
CA HIS A 120 11.62 -10.00 -17.41
C HIS A 120 10.38 -10.37 -16.58
N GLU A 121 10.55 -10.81 -15.33
CA GLU A 121 9.45 -11.09 -14.42
C GLU A 121 9.11 -9.86 -13.55
N LEU A 122 9.96 -8.83 -13.56
CA LEU A 122 9.71 -7.55 -12.89
C LEU A 122 8.67 -6.75 -13.68
N GLU A 123 7.74 -6.14 -12.95
CA GLU A 123 6.50 -5.56 -13.44
C GLU A 123 6.72 -4.51 -14.54
N CYS A 124 7.76 -3.68 -14.43
CA CYS A 124 8.07 -2.64 -15.42
C CYS A 124 8.74 -3.15 -16.70
N PHE A 125 9.07 -4.45 -16.79
CA PHE A 125 9.64 -5.10 -17.98
C PHE A 125 8.69 -6.16 -18.56
N GLN A 126 7.46 -6.25 -18.05
CA GLN A 126 6.39 -7.06 -18.63
C GLN A 126 5.67 -6.19 -19.67
N ASP A 127 6.26 -6.12 -20.87
CA ASP A 127 5.61 -5.48 -22.02
C ASP A 127 4.44 -6.38 -22.49
N ASP A 128 3.25 -5.78 -22.70
CA ASP A 128 2.04 -6.46 -23.20
C ASP A 128 2.19 -6.94 -24.66
#